data_AF-A0A183E6D0-F1
#
_entry.id   AF-A0A183E6D0-F1
#
_cell.length_a   1.000
_cell.length_b   1.000
_cell.length_c   1.000
_cell.angle_alpha   90.00
_cell.angle_beta   90.00
_cell.angle_gamma   90.00
#
_symmetry.space_group_name_H-M   'P 1'
#
loop_
_entity.id
_entity.type
_entity.pdbx_description
1 polymer ?
#
loop_
_entity_poly.entity_id
_entity_poly.type
_entity_poly.pdbx_seq_one_letter_code
_entity_poly.pdbx_strand_id
1 'polypeptide(L)'
;MLKGGANSNSWCDCCCKIVNNSGVILKVTGKCGSVTVRLIPAPRGTGIVSAPVPKKLLQMAGVEDCYTSACGRTSKLGNFAKATYAAILRTYCYLTPDLWEHQKVEKTPFQLYSDYILHGLPRHGETLIEPL
;
A
#
# COMPACT_ATOMS: atom_id res chain seq x y z
N MET A 1 -18.68 29.54 -0.98
CA MET A 1 -19.73 28.89 -1.80
C MET A 1 -19.24 27.51 -2.22
N LEU A 2 -19.10 26.56 -1.28
CA LEU A 2 -18.73 25.17 -1.57
C LEU A 2 -20.03 24.40 -1.76
N LYS A 3 -20.50 24.32 -3.01
CA LYS A 3 -21.65 23.50 -3.36
C LYS A 3 -21.20 22.05 -3.49
N GLY A 4 -21.90 21.17 -2.80
CA GLY A 4 -22.43 19.96 -3.42
C GLY A 4 -21.70 18.65 -3.14
N GLY A 5 -22.41 17.76 -2.45
CA GLY A 5 -22.53 16.38 -2.93
C GLY A 5 -21.72 15.33 -2.19
N ALA A 6 -22.06 15.06 -0.92
CA ALA A 6 -21.86 13.73 -0.37
C ALA A 6 -22.83 12.77 -1.09
N ASN A 7 -22.31 11.87 -1.93
CA ASN A 7 -23.04 10.70 -2.41
C ASN A 7 -22.18 9.43 -2.19
N SER A 8 -22.87 8.32 -1.99
CA SER A 8 -22.50 7.19 -1.14
C SER A 8 -21.43 6.21 -1.68
N ASN A 9 -20.61 6.58 -2.66
CA ASN A 9 -19.81 5.60 -3.42
C ASN A 9 -18.30 5.90 -3.52
N SER A 10 -17.73 6.85 -2.77
CA SER A 10 -16.34 7.30 -2.94
C SER A 10 -15.29 6.46 -2.17
N TRP A 11 -15.42 5.14 -2.18
CA TRP A 11 -14.43 4.19 -1.63
C TRP A 11 -13.37 3.82 -2.68
N CYS A 12 -12.77 4.80 -3.36
CA CYS A 12 -11.70 4.48 -4.33
C CYS A 12 -10.84 5.68 -4.75
N ASP A 13 -10.63 6.70 -3.90
CA ASP A 13 -9.74 7.83 -4.26
C ASP A 13 -8.37 7.75 -3.60
N CYS A 14 -7.69 6.61 -3.72
CA CYS A 14 -6.26 6.59 -3.42
C CYS A 14 -5.55 5.54 -4.27
N CYS A 15 -5.10 5.95 -5.46
CA CYS A 15 -4.14 5.17 -6.21
C CYS A 15 -2.95 6.05 -6.60
N CYS A 16 -1.78 5.44 -6.45
CA CYS A 16 -0.51 5.72 -7.11
C CYS A 16 0.52 6.62 -6.39
N LYS A 17 1.70 5.99 -6.23
CA LYS A 17 3.07 6.49 -5.97
C LYS A 17 3.49 6.69 -4.52
N ILE A 18 3.79 5.60 -3.79
CA ILE A 18 4.65 5.67 -2.57
C ILE A 18 5.48 4.40 -2.36
N VAL A 19 6.36 4.02 -3.28
CA VAL A 19 7.53 3.21 -2.90
C VAL A 19 8.71 3.71 -3.71
N ASN A 20 9.30 4.82 -3.27
CA ASN A 20 10.64 5.23 -3.68
C ASN A 20 11.47 5.67 -2.46
N ASN A 21 11.30 5.00 -1.33
CA ASN A 21 12.29 5.10 -0.26
C ASN A 21 12.44 3.77 0.46
N SER A 22 13.69 3.36 0.65
CA SER A 22 14.14 2.06 1.17
C SER A 22 13.85 1.83 2.67
N GLY A 23 12.90 2.56 3.26
CA GLY A 23 12.53 2.44 4.67
C GLY A 23 11.12 2.96 4.96
N VAL A 24 10.56 2.55 6.09
CA VAL A 24 9.26 3.00 6.57
C VAL A 24 9.33 4.50 6.89
N ILE A 25 8.54 5.33 6.21
CA ILE A 25 8.67 6.80 6.27
C ILE A 25 8.15 7.40 7.60
N LEU A 26 7.13 6.77 8.21
CA LEU A 26 6.52 7.24 9.44
C LEU A 26 6.41 6.13 10.49
N LYS A 27 6.37 6.53 11.75
CA LYS A 27 6.09 5.62 12.86
C LYS A 27 4.65 5.10 12.77
N VAL A 28 4.48 3.87 12.31
CA VAL A 28 3.17 3.25 12.13
C VAL A 28 2.89 2.18 13.17
N THR A 29 1.62 2.00 13.51
CA THR A 29 1.18 0.97 14.47
C THR A 29 0.07 0.10 13.87
N GLY A 30 0.29 -1.21 13.89
CA GLY A 30 -0.68 -2.25 13.53
C GLY A 30 -1.17 -3.00 14.78
N LYS A 31 -2.44 -3.38 14.81
CA LYS A 31 -3.04 -4.12 15.94
C LYS A 31 -3.82 -5.33 15.42
N CYS A 32 -3.65 -6.47 16.07
CA CYS A 32 -4.49 -7.64 15.90
C CYS A 32 -4.70 -8.35 17.24
N GLY A 33 -5.93 -8.35 17.76
CA GLY A 33 -6.24 -8.89 19.08
C GLY A 33 -5.50 -8.13 20.19
N SER A 34 -4.81 -8.88 21.06
CA SER A 34 -3.96 -8.32 22.13
C SER A 34 -2.56 -7.91 21.65
N VAL A 35 -2.19 -8.19 20.40
CA VAL A 35 -0.87 -7.90 19.86
C VAL A 35 -0.89 -6.58 19.10
N THR A 36 0.04 -5.70 19.45
CA THR A 36 0.32 -4.45 18.75
C THR A 36 1.75 -4.46 18.24
N VAL A 37 1.95 -4.14 16.96
CA VAL A 37 3.26 -4.04 16.33
C VAL A 37 3.45 -2.62 15.85
N ARG A 38 4.60 -2.04 16.16
CA ARG A 38 4.97 -0.69 15.74
C ARG A 38 6.22 -0.78 14.90
N LEU A 39 6.17 -0.19 13.71
CA LEU A 39 7.31 -0.01 12.83
C LEU A 39 7.85 1.40 13.06
N ILE A 40 9.17 1.49 13.23
CA ILE A 40 9.88 2.74 13.45
C ILE A 40 10.96 2.83 12.36
N PRO A 41 11.09 3.98 11.66
CA PRO A 41 12.18 4.20 10.72
C PRO A 41 13.54 3.98 11.39
N ALA A 42 14.45 3.32 10.68
CA ALA A 42 15.84 3.17 11.08
C ALA A 42 16.74 3.92 10.10
N PRO A 43 17.94 4.37 10.52
CA PRO A 43 18.93 4.91 9.59
C PRO A 43 19.39 3.83 8.60
N ARG A 44 19.88 4.25 7.44
CA ARG A 44 20.30 3.32 6.37
C ARG A 44 21.42 2.39 6.82
N GLY A 45 21.30 1.11 6.50
CA GLY A 45 22.28 0.07 6.83
C GLY A 45 22.12 -0.55 8.23
N THR A 46 20.99 -0.29 8.91
CA THR A 46 20.62 -0.95 10.17
C THR A 46 20.14 -2.38 9.94
N GLY A 47 19.52 -2.63 8.78
CA GLY A 47 18.79 -3.85 8.49
C GLY A 47 17.49 -3.98 9.30
N ILE A 48 16.83 -5.13 9.14
CA ILE A 48 15.56 -5.42 9.81
C ILE A 48 15.80 -5.98 11.21
N VAL A 49 15.52 -5.17 12.23
CA VAL A 49 15.56 -5.58 13.65
C VAL A 49 14.17 -6.02 14.08
N SER A 50 13.92 -7.33 13.96
CA SER A 50 12.64 -7.92 14.29
C SER A 50 12.73 -9.40 14.66
N ALA A 51 11.64 -9.92 15.24
CA ALA A 51 11.41 -11.34 15.42
C ALA A 51 11.36 -12.08 14.07
N PRO A 52 11.62 -13.40 14.00
CA PRO A 52 11.79 -14.12 12.73
C PRO A 52 10.57 -14.06 11.79
N VAL A 53 9.36 -13.94 12.34
CA VAL A 53 8.10 -13.91 11.58
C VAL A 53 7.91 -12.57 10.86
N PRO A 54 7.85 -11.41 11.54
CA PRO A 54 7.78 -10.10 10.90
C PRO A 54 9.03 -9.78 10.08
N LYS A 55 10.21 -10.32 10.42
CA LYS A 55 11.42 -10.15 9.62
C LYS A 55 11.25 -10.66 8.18
N LYS A 56 10.67 -11.85 8.02
CA LYS A 56 10.35 -12.41 6.69
C LYS A 56 9.30 -11.58 5.96
N LEU A 57 8.26 -11.12 6.65
CA LEU A 57 7.22 -10.28 6.04
C LEU A 57 7.76 -8.94 5.56
N LEU A 58 8.61 -8.29 6.35
CA LEU A 58 9.23 -7.01 5.98
C LEU A 58 10.22 -7.18 4.82
N GLN A 59 10.95 -8.31 4.78
CA GLN A 59 11.82 -8.64 3.66
C GLN A 59 11.03 -8.88 2.37
N MET A 60 9.87 -9.55 2.45
CA MET A 60 8.97 -9.72 1.30
C MET A 60 8.36 -8.39 0.84
N ALA A 61 8.13 -7.46 1.78
CA ALA A 61 7.63 -6.12 1.47
C ALA A 61 8.71 -5.18 0.88
N GLY A 62 9.98 -5.61 0.80
CA GLY A 62 11.09 -4.80 0.29
C GLY A 62 11.55 -3.70 1.25
N VAL A 63 11.28 -3.82 2.56
CA VAL A 63 11.76 -2.87 3.56
C VAL A 63 13.18 -3.24 3.97
N GLU A 64 14.14 -2.35 3.77
CA GLU A 64 15.56 -2.62 4.08
C GLU A 64 15.87 -2.34 5.57
N ASP A 65 15.42 -1.18 6.06
CA ASP A 65 15.78 -0.67 7.38
C ASP A 65 14.53 -0.39 8.24
N CYS A 66 14.36 -1.12 9.35
CA CYS A 66 13.27 -0.87 10.28
C CYS A 66 13.53 -1.44 11.68
N TYR A 67 13.21 -0.65 12.70
CA TYR A 67 13.04 -1.13 14.06
C TYR A 67 11.59 -1.54 14.31
N THR A 68 11.40 -2.67 14.96
CA THR A 68 10.06 -3.14 15.33
C THR A 68 9.93 -3.23 16.84
N SER A 69 8.83 -2.72 17.38
CA SER A 69 8.45 -2.98 18.77
C SER A 69 7.09 -3.65 18.81
N ALA A 70 7.01 -4.80 19.47
CA ALA A 70 5.78 -5.56 19.61
C ALA A 70 5.38 -5.63 21.09
N CYS A 71 4.10 -5.36 21.38
CA CYS A 71 3.53 -5.52 22.71
C CYS A 71 2.35 -6.51 22.66
N GLY A 72 2.17 -7.27 23.74
CA GLY A 72 1.12 -8.29 23.85
C GLY A 72 1.62 -9.72 23.66
N ARG A 73 0.70 -10.66 23.40
CA ARG A 73 1.02 -12.10 23.30
C ARG A 73 1.60 -12.46 21.94
N THR A 74 2.89 -12.15 21.73
CA THR A 74 3.65 -12.42 20.49
C THR A 74 3.90 -13.91 20.19
N SER A 75 3.62 -14.80 21.15
CA SER A 75 3.71 -16.25 20.97
C SER A 75 2.71 -16.80 19.94
N LYS A 76 1.57 -16.13 19.70
CA LYS A 76 0.60 -16.55 18.67
C LYS A 76 1.00 -16.00 17.30
N LEU A 77 1.55 -16.86 16.48
CA LEU A 77 2.17 -16.52 15.19
C LEU A 77 1.19 -15.82 14.22
N GLY A 78 -0.04 -16.31 14.09
CA GLY A 78 -1.05 -15.74 13.19
C GLY A 78 -1.46 -14.30 13.54
N ASN A 79 -1.70 -14.01 14.82
CA ASN A 79 -2.04 -12.66 15.26
C ASN A 79 -0.86 -11.70 15.08
N PHE A 80 0.35 -12.19 15.31
CA PHE A 80 1.55 -11.38 15.18
C PHE A 80 1.86 -11.03 13.71
N ALA A 81 1.74 -12.00 12.80
CA ALA A 81 1.85 -11.78 11.36
C ALA A 81 0.78 -10.79 10.87
N LYS A 82 -0.48 -10.98 11.29
CA LYS A 82 -1.59 -10.09 10.91
C LYS A 82 -1.44 -8.67 11.45
N ALA A 83 -0.94 -8.49 12.68
CA ALA A 83 -0.64 -7.18 13.24
C ALA A 83 0.46 -6.47 12.44
N THR A 84 1.49 -7.21 12.00
CA THR A 84 2.58 -6.66 11.19
C THR A 84 2.08 -6.25 9.80
N TYR A 85 1.29 -7.10 9.15
CA TYR A 85 0.67 -6.78 7.86
C TYR A 85 -0.24 -5.55 7.95
N ALA A 86 -1.04 -5.44 9.01
CA ALA A 86 -1.87 -4.26 9.26
C ALA A 86 -1.04 -2.97 9.45
N ALA A 87 0.18 -3.07 9.99
CA ALA A 87 1.08 -1.91 10.09
C ALA A 87 1.57 -1.47 8.69
N ILE A 88 1.91 -2.42 7.82
CA ILE A 88 2.34 -2.16 6.44
C ILE A 88 1.20 -1.59 5.58
N LEU A 89 -0.03 -2.07 5.77
CA LEU A 89 -1.19 -1.46 5.09
C LEU A 89 -1.39 0.00 5.51
N ARG A 90 -1.22 0.30 6.80
CA ARG A 90 -1.36 1.66 7.31
C ARG A 90 -0.34 2.62 6.76
N THR A 91 0.86 2.17 6.37
CA THR A 91 1.84 3.04 5.69
C THR A 91 1.27 3.69 4.43
N TYR A 92 0.44 3.00 3.67
CA TYR A 92 -0.23 3.57 2.49
C TYR A 92 -1.40 4.50 2.84
N CYS A 93 -1.97 4.39 4.04
CA CYS A 93 -3.03 5.28 4.51
C CYS A 93 -2.49 6.62 5.01
N TYR A 94 -1.18 6.77 5.19
CA TYR A 94 -0.59 8.03 5.62
C TYR A 94 -0.33 8.93 4.43
N LEU A 95 -0.89 10.13 4.48
CA LEU A 95 -0.64 11.17 3.51
C LEU A 95 0.57 12.00 3.95
N THR A 96 1.72 11.80 3.31
CA THR A 96 2.87 12.69 3.49
C THR A 96 2.68 13.99 2.68
N PRO A 97 3.33 15.10 3.07
CA PRO A 97 3.22 16.38 2.36
C PRO A 97 3.53 16.31 0.87
N ASP A 98 4.43 15.39 0.49
CA ASP A 98 4.79 15.07 -0.90
C ASP A 98 3.59 14.62 -1.76
N LEU A 99 2.57 14.04 -1.11
CA LEU A 99 1.38 13.51 -1.78
C LEU A 99 0.16 14.44 -1.71
N TRP A 100 0.33 15.69 -1.26
CA TRP A 100 -0.79 16.66 -1.22
C TRP A 100 -1.14 17.24 -2.58
N GLU A 101 -0.24 17.12 -3.56
CA GLU A 101 -0.49 17.62 -4.90
C GLU A 101 -1.63 16.84 -5.58
N HIS A 102 -2.60 17.56 -6.13
CA HIS A 102 -3.70 16.96 -6.87
C HIS A 102 -3.19 16.30 -8.15
N GLN A 103 -3.05 14.96 -8.14
CA GLN A 103 -2.86 14.18 -9.36
C GLN A 103 -4.12 14.29 -10.22
N LYS A 104 -3.96 14.52 -11.53
CA LYS A 104 -5.09 14.45 -12.47
C LYS A 104 -5.62 13.03 -12.48
N VAL A 105 -6.93 12.88 -12.32
CA VAL A 105 -7.58 11.56 -12.35
C VAL A 105 -7.60 11.07 -13.79
N GLU A 106 -6.74 10.09 -14.09
CA GLU A 106 -6.76 9.38 -15.37
C GLU A 106 -7.99 8.47 -15.45
N LYS A 107 -8.43 8.15 -16.67
CA LYS A 107 -9.53 7.20 -16.88
C LYS A 107 -9.13 5.82 -16.34
N THR A 108 -10.08 5.13 -15.71
CA THR A 108 -9.81 3.77 -15.20
C THR A 108 -9.46 2.83 -16.36
N PRO A 109 -8.58 1.83 -16.15
CA PRO A 109 -8.20 0.89 -17.20
C PRO A 109 -9.41 0.15 -17.78
N PHE A 110 -10.42 -0.16 -16.95
CA PHE A 110 -11.67 -0.76 -17.42
C PHE A 110 -12.43 0.15 -18.41
N GLN A 111 -12.37 1.46 -18.22
CA GLN A 111 -13.01 2.42 -19.09
C GLN A 111 -12.21 2.69 -20.37
N LEU A 112 -10.88 2.51 -20.35
CA LEU A 112 -10.03 2.62 -21.53
C LEU A 112 -10.11 1.37 -22.43
N TYR A 113 -10.19 0.19 -21.82
CA TYR A 113 -10.16 -1.10 -22.51
C TYR A 113 -11.53 -1.80 -22.52
N SER A 114 -12.64 -1.06 -22.37
CA SER A 114 -13.99 -1.62 -22.37
C SER A 114 -14.27 -2.42 -23.63
N ASP A 115 -13.88 -1.86 -24.76
CA ASP A 115 -14.13 -2.44 -26.09
C ASP A 115 -13.31 -3.71 -26.27
N TYR A 116 -12.08 -3.71 -25.78
CA TYR A 116 -11.18 -4.87 -25.80
C TYR A 116 -11.70 -6.04 -24.93
N ILE A 117 -12.25 -5.76 -23.74
CA ILE A 117 -12.78 -6.79 -22.83
C ILE A 117 -14.07 -7.41 -23.40
N LEU A 118 -14.92 -6.59 -24.02
CA LEU A 118 -16.20 -7.04 -24.59
C LEU A 118 -16.03 -7.81 -25.91
N HIS A 119 -15.13 -7.36 -26.77
CA HIS A 119 -14.93 -7.97 -28.10
C HIS A 119 -13.90 -9.11 -28.11
N GLY A 120 -13.08 -9.24 -27.05
CA GLY A 120 -12.01 -10.23 -26.95
C GLY A 120 -10.80 -9.90 -27.84
N LEU A 121 -9.67 -10.56 -27.56
CA LEU A 121 -8.44 -10.39 -28.34
C LEU A 121 -8.72 -10.59 -29.84
N PRO A 122 -8.40 -9.61 -30.72
CA PRO A 122 -8.43 -9.86 -32.15
C PRO A 122 -7.47 -11.02 -32.43
N ARG A 123 -7.95 -12.08 -33.07
CA ARG A 123 -7.08 -13.16 -33.55
C ARG A 123 -6.11 -12.50 -34.53
N HIS A 124 -4.80 -12.69 -34.30
CA HIS A 124 -3.68 -12.16 -35.09
C HIS A 124 -4.08 -11.63 -36.48
N GLY A 125 -4.17 -10.31 -36.63
CA GLY A 125 -4.42 -9.69 -37.95
C GLY A 125 -5.06 -8.31 -38.00
N GLU A 126 -5.66 -7.80 -36.93
CA GLU A 126 -6.38 -6.51 -36.99
C GLU A 126 -5.74 -5.46 -36.07
N THR A 127 -4.80 -4.70 -36.64
CA THR A 127 -4.31 -3.44 -36.09
C THR A 127 -5.34 -2.34 -36.35
N LEU A 128 -6.06 -1.92 -35.30
CA LEU A 128 -6.76 -0.65 -35.19
C LEU A 128 -6.58 -0.27 -33.71
N ILE A 129 -5.90 0.78 -33.28
CA ILE A 129 -5.65 2.13 -33.77
C ILE A 129 -4.42 2.66 -33.02
N GLU A 130 -3.52 3.39 -33.68
CA GLU A 130 -2.48 4.19 -32.99
C GLU A 130 -3.17 5.26 -32.13
N PRO A 131 -2.85 5.39 -30.84
CA PRO A 131 -3.48 6.39 -30.00
C PRO A 131 -2.97 7.80 -30.38
N LEU A 132 -3.90 8.71 -30.70
CA LEU A 132 -3.71 10.15 -30.55
C LEU A 132 -3.69 10.53 -29.06
#